data_AF-A0A091BZ85-F1
#
_entry.id   AF-A0A091BZ85-F1
#
_cell.length_a   1.000
_cell.length_b   1.000
_cell.length_c   1.000
_cell.angle_alpha   90.00
_cell.angle_beta   90.00
_cell.angle_gamma   90.00
#
_symmetry.space_group_name_H-M   'P 1'
#
loop_
_entity.id
_entity.type
_entity.pdbx_description
1 polymer ?
#
loop_
_entity_poly.entity_id
_entity_poly.type
_entity_poly.pdbx_seq_one_letter_code
_entity_poly.pdbx_strand_id
1 'polypeptide(L)'
;MKTFIESLGGHQVRYISGYRNVINKALELNQNGVDTQLAIETSGHAAFKENYFLDDGAYVIAKILMLLPNLQEKGKSLESLIADLKQPLETQEVRFKLEADKYRTLGQQVIQQLANIDIAGWEIDPENEEGIRFRLRPPYGHGWFLLRMSLHEPLLVLQVENDEAGYIIPVLRRIQEFLASYPDVNQERLTTLLQNK
;
A
#
# COMPACT_ATOMS: atom_id res chain seq x y z
N MET A 1 -4.00 -6.54 5.96
CA MET A 1 -4.96 -5.44 6.27
C MET A 1 -6.37 -5.69 5.73
N LYS A 2 -6.62 -5.72 4.40
CA LYS A 2 -7.98 -5.88 3.82
C LYS A 2 -8.81 -7.00 4.47
N THR A 3 -8.27 -8.23 4.44
CA THR A 3 -8.93 -9.41 5.02
C THR A 3 -9.28 -9.25 6.50
N PHE A 4 -8.44 -8.55 7.27
CA PHE A 4 -8.71 -8.28 8.68
C PHE A 4 -9.90 -7.34 8.85
N ILE A 5 -9.94 -6.24 8.08
CA ILE A 5 -11.08 -5.29 8.09
C ILE A 5 -12.38 -6.01 7.70
N GLU A 6 -12.35 -6.81 6.64
CA GLU A 6 -13.52 -7.55 6.14
C GLU A 6 -13.99 -8.63 7.12
N SER A 7 -13.07 -9.30 7.83
CA SER A 7 -13.42 -10.28 8.87
C SER A 7 -14.16 -9.66 10.06
N LEU A 8 -13.99 -8.35 10.28
CA LEU A 8 -14.69 -7.57 11.30
C LEU A 8 -15.97 -6.92 10.76
N GLY A 9 -16.38 -7.24 9.53
CA GLY A 9 -17.58 -6.70 8.87
C GLY A 9 -17.39 -5.32 8.24
N GLY A 10 -16.16 -4.80 8.19
CA GLY A 10 -15.83 -3.57 7.48
C GLY A 10 -15.65 -3.80 5.98
N HIS A 11 -15.55 -2.70 5.23
CA HIS A 11 -15.17 -2.73 3.82
C HIS A 11 -14.05 -1.74 3.56
N GLN A 12 -12.99 -2.17 2.87
CA GLN A 12 -11.85 -1.32 2.54
C GLN A 12 -11.93 -0.86 1.09
N VAL A 13 -11.96 0.46 0.89
CA VAL A 13 -11.71 1.09 -0.41
C VAL A 13 -10.27 1.61 -0.41
N ARG A 14 -9.42 1.08 -1.31
CA ARG A 14 -8.07 1.62 -1.52
C ARG A 14 -8.12 2.74 -2.52
N TYR A 15 -7.40 3.83 -2.22
CA TYR A 15 -7.36 5.02 -3.05
C TYR A 15 -5.97 5.61 -3.08
N ILE A 16 -5.77 6.61 -3.95
CA ILE A 16 -4.50 7.31 -4.13
C ILE A 16 -4.04 7.93 -2.81
N SER A 17 -2.78 7.71 -2.48
CA SER A 17 -2.10 8.29 -1.30
C SER A 17 -2.27 9.83 -1.21
N GLY A 18 -2.13 10.37 0.01
CA GLY A 18 -2.29 11.78 0.34
C GLY A 18 -3.55 12.01 1.16
N TYR A 19 -3.41 12.52 2.39
CA TYR A 19 -4.52 12.67 3.34
C TYR A 19 -5.76 13.35 2.74
N ARG A 20 -5.56 14.40 1.94
CA ARG A 20 -6.67 15.11 1.29
C ARG A 20 -7.36 14.28 0.21
N ASN A 21 -6.63 13.43 -0.51
CA ASN A 21 -7.19 12.54 -1.52
C ASN A 21 -8.10 11.50 -0.86
N VAL A 22 -7.65 10.86 0.22
CA VAL A 22 -8.44 9.84 0.93
C VAL A 22 -9.67 10.45 1.62
N ILE A 23 -9.57 11.66 2.18
CA ILE A 23 -10.72 12.39 2.75
C ILE A 23 -11.74 12.73 1.67
N ASN A 24 -11.30 13.30 0.55
CA ASN A 24 -12.19 13.63 -0.56
C ASN A 24 -12.90 12.38 -1.11
N LYS A 25 -12.19 11.25 -1.21
CA LYS A 25 -12.80 9.99 -1.65
C LYS A 25 -13.86 9.50 -0.66
N ALA A 26 -13.60 9.58 0.65
CA ALA A 26 -14.60 9.22 1.66
C ALA A 26 -15.85 10.12 1.59
N LEU A 27 -15.68 11.43 1.34
CA LEU A 27 -16.80 12.35 1.12
C LEU A 27 -17.61 12.00 -0.13
N GLU A 28 -16.94 11.74 -1.26
CA GLU A 28 -17.56 11.31 -2.52
C GLU A 28 -18.36 10.01 -2.33
N LEU A 29 -17.76 9.01 -1.67
CA LEU A 29 -18.40 7.72 -1.39
C LEU A 29 -19.67 7.91 -0.54
N ASN A 30 -19.61 8.73 0.51
CA ASN A 30 -20.78 9.04 1.33
C ASN A 30 -21.88 9.75 0.54
N GLN A 31 -21.52 10.69 -0.34
CA GLN A 31 -22.49 11.36 -1.22
C GLN A 31 -23.19 10.38 -2.17
N ASN A 32 -22.46 9.34 -2.59
CA ASN A 32 -22.97 8.25 -3.44
C ASN A 32 -23.67 7.13 -2.64
N GLY A 33 -23.90 7.31 -1.34
CA GLY A 33 -24.62 6.36 -0.49
C GLY A 33 -23.78 5.22 0.09
N VAL A 34 -22.46 5.23 -0.08
CA VAL A 34 -21.54 4.28 0.54
C VAL A 34 -21.10 4.80 1.90
N ASP A 35 -21.57 4.17 2.98
CA ASP A 35 -21.27 4.61 4.34
C ASP A 35 -19.80 4.42 4.70
N THR A 36 -19.03 5.51 4.60
CA THR A 36 -17.59 5.50 4.86
C THR A 36 -17.32 6.26 6.15
N GLN A 37 -17.00 5.54 7.23
CA GLN A 37 -16.87 6.13 8.58
C GLN A 37 -15.49 6.72 8.87
N LEU A 38 -14.45 6.26 8.17
CA LEU A 38 -13.05 6.61 8.39
C LEU A 38 -12.31 6.75 7.06
N ALA A 39 -11.62 7.87 6.88
CA ALA A 39 -10.54 8.01 5.90
C ALA A 39 -9.21 7.98 6.64
N ILE A 40 -8.26 7.14 6.21
CA ILE A 40 -6.95 7.01 6.87
C ILE A 40 -5.87 6.65 5.84
N GLU A 41 -4.65 7.14 6.05
CA GLU A 41 -3.47 6.75 5.29
C GLU A 41 -2.29 6.33 6.17
N THR A 42 -1.25 5.74 5.57
CA THR A 42 -0.12 5.12 6.29
C THR A 42 0.78 6.12 7.03
N SER A 43 0.68 7.41 6.73
CA SER A 43 1.38 8.51 7.42
C SER A 43 0.78 8.84 8.79
N GLY A 44 -0.37 8.25 9.15
CA GLY A 44 -1.07 8.48 10.42
C GLY A 44 -2.19 9.52 10.33
N HIS A 45 -2.37 10.19 9.19
CA HIS A 45 -3.52 11.07 8.96
C HIS A 45 -4.82 10.27 8.95
N ALA A 46 -5.78 10.71 9.74
CA ALA A 46 -7.04 9.99 9.96
C ALA A 46 -8.19 10.97 10.24
N ALA A 47 -9.29 10.74 9.54
CA ALA A 47 -10.45 11.62 9.55
C ALA A 47 -11.73 10.80 9.69
N PHE A 48 -12.45 11.00 10.80
CA PHE A 48 -13.70 10.33 11.10
C PHE A 48 -14.90 11.12 10.59
N LYS A 49 -15.91 10.43 10.05
CA LYS A 49 -17.17 11.02 9.59
C LYS A 49 -17.87 11.83 10.67
N GLU A 50 -17.92 11.30 11.89
CA GLU A 50 -18.55 11.95 13.04
C GLU A 50 -17.78 13.19 13.54
N ASN A 51 -16.50 13.31 13.18
CA ASN A 51 -15.67 14.50 13.41
C ASN A 51 -15.49 15.30 12.10
N TYR A 52 -16.55 15.36 11.28
CA TYR A 52 -16.63 16.17 10.06
C TYR A 52 -15.55 15.89 9.00
N PHE A 53 -14.95 14.70 9.03
CA PHE A 53 -13.76 14.36 8.23
C PHE A 53 -12.61 15.35 8.39
N LEU A 54 -12.46 15.96 9.56
CA LEU A 54 -11.26 16.69 9.92
C LEU A 54 -10.14 15.69 10.20
N ASP A 55 -8.98 15.94 9.60
CA ASP A 55 -7.75 15.23 9.94
C ASP A 55 -7.28 15.71 11.32
N ASP A 56 -7.56 14.89 12.34
CA ASP A 56 -7.51 15.31 13.74
C ASP A 56 -6.92 14.19 14.62
N GLY A 57 -5.60 14.24 14.79
CA GLY A 57 -4.89 13.30 15.65
C GLY A 57 -5.30 13.40 17.12
N ALA A 58 -5.73 14.57 17.61
CA ALA A 58 -6.20 14.71 18.98
C ALA A 58 -7.52 13.96 19.18
N TYR A 59 -8.42 14.04 18.20
CA TYR A 59 -9.66 13.25 18.20
C TYR A 59 -9.38 11.74 18.15
N VAL A 60 -8.44 11.29 17.31
CA VAL A 60 -8.03 9.87 17.24
C VAL A 60 -7.54 9.39 18.62
N ILE A 61 -6.65 10.14 19.27
CA ILE A 61 -6.14 9.80 20.61
C ILE A 61 -7.26 9.82 21.64
N ALA A 62 -8.18 10.80 21.60
CA ALA A 62 -9.33 10.83 22.50
C ALA A 62 -10.19 9.56 22.37
N LYS A 63 -10.48 9.09 21.15
CA LYS A 63 -11.22 7.83 20.96
C LYS A 63 -10.49 6.63 21.54
N ILE A 64 -9.17 6.53 21.33
CA ILE A 64 -8.35 5.46 21.90
C ILE A 64 -8.41 5.49 23.44
N LEU A 65 -8.20 6.66 24.05
CA LEU A 65 -8.25 6.83 25.50
C LEU A 65 -9.62 6.48 26.08
N MET A 66 -10.72 6.84 25.40
CA MET A 66 -12.08 6.47 25.80
C MET A 66 -12.35 4.96 25.71
N LEU A 67 -11.63 4.23 24.86
CA LEU A 67 -11.75 2.77 24.76
C LEU A 67 -11.04 2.04 25.89
N LEU A 68 -9.97 2.61 26.46
CA LEU A 68 -9.11 1.92 27.42
C LEU A 68 -9.85 1.37 28.66
N PRO A 69 -10.75 2.12 29.33
CA PRO A 69 -11.46 1.58 30.51
C PRO A 69 -12.31 0.35 30.17
N ASN A 70 -13.03 0.39 29.04
CA ASN A 70 -13.85 -0.73 28.58
C ASN A 70 -13.02 -1.98 28.24
N LEU A 71 -11.79 -1.77 27.72
CA LEU A 71 -10.86 -2.86 27.46
C LEU A 71 -10.34 -3.44 28.78
N GLN A 72 -9.96 -2.58 29.73
CA GLN A 72 -9.46 -2.99 31.04
C GLN A 72 -10.50 -3.80 31.81
N GLU A 73 -11.76 -3.38 31.84
CA GLU A 73 -12.88 -4.14 32.46
C GLU A 73 -13.05 -5.54 31.87
N LYS A 74 -12.73 -5.71 30.58
CA LYS A 74 -12.80 -6.98 29.86
C LYS A 74 -11.49 -7.78 29.91
N GLY A 75 -10.48 -7.32 30.65
CA GLY A 75 -9.16 -7.94 30.69
C GLY A 75 -8.43 -7.91 29.34
N LYS A 76 -8.73 -6.91 28.49
CA LYS A 76 -8.20 -6.75 27.13
C LYS A 76 -7.27 -5.54 27.04
N SER A 77 -6.38 -5.54 26.05
CA SER A 77 -5.51 -4.42 25.70
C SER A 77 -5.81 -3.90 24.29
N LEU A 78 -5.15 -2.83 23.83
CA LEU A 78 -5.29 -2.37 22.45
C LEU A 78 -4.77 -3.40 21.45
N GLU A 79 -3.67 -4.08 21.78
CA GLU A 79 -3.08 -5.15 20.96
C GLU A 79 -4.08 -6.28 20.75
N SER A 80 -4.93 -6.57 21.76
CA SER A 80 -5.97 -7.57 21.63
C SER A 80 -7.02 -7.26 20.55
N LEU A 81 -7.18 -5.98 20.17
CA LEU A 81 -8.08 -5.57 19.09
C LEU A 81 -7.53 -5.89 17.71
N ILE A 82 -6.21 -6.04 17.59
CA ILE A 82 -5.50 -6.30 16.33
C ILE A 82 -4.75 -7.63 16.34
N ALA A 83 -5.04 -8.52 17.29
CA ALA A 83 -4.31 -9.79 17.45
C ALA A 83 -4.39 -10.67 16.19
N ASP A 84 -5.52 -10.65 15.50
CA ASP A 84 -5.74 -11.42 14.26
C ASP A 84 -5.24 -10.69 12.99
N LEU A 85 -4.69 -9.48 13.13
CA LEU A 85 -4.10 -8.74 12.01
C LEU A 85 -2.77 -9.40 11.61
N LYS A 86 -2.83 -10.20 10.56
CA LYS A 86 -1.64 -10.79 9.93
C LYS A 86 -0.63 -9.71 9.52
N GLN A 87 0.62 -9.91 9.94
CA GLN A 87 1.78 -9.15 9.49
C GLN A 87 2.51 -9.96 8.41
N PRO A 88 2.98 -9.31 7.33
CA PRO A 88 3.82 -9.98 6.35
C PRO A 88 5.14 -10.44 7.01
N LEU A 89 5.69 -11.54 6.52
CA LEU A 89 6.97 -12.06 7.01
C LEU A 89 8.15 -11.25 6.47
N GLU A 90 8.00 -10.71 5.26
CA GLU A 90 8.99 -9.84 4.62
C GLU A 90 8.31 -8.61 4.03
N THR A 91 8.96 -7.46 4.17
CA THR A 91 8.59 -6.23 3.46
C THR A 91 9.82 -5.58 2.85
N GLN A 92 9.65 -4.96 1.69
CA GLN A 92 10.71 -4.18 1.05
C GLN A 92 10.12 -3.02 0.26
N GLU A 93 10.69 -1.83 0.45
CA GLU A 93 10.46 -0.69 -0.43
C GLU A 93 11.72 -0.40 -1.24
N VAL A 94 11.55 -0.12 -2.53
CA VAL A 94 12.62 0.34 -3.44
C VAL A 94 12.14 1.59 -4.14
N ARG A 95 12.96 2.65 -4.12
CA ARG A 95 12.68 3.92 -4.80
C ARG A 95 13.66 4.10 -5.94
N PHE A 96 13.15 4.17 -7.16
CA PHE A 96 13.92 4.39 -8.37
C PHE A 96 13.83 5.86 -8.75
N LYS A 97 14.98 6.52 -8.89
CA LYS A 97 15.01 7.88 -9.46
C LYS A 97 14.73 7.79 -10.95
N LEU A 98 13.82 8.62 -11.43
CA LEU A 98 13.54 8.77 -12.86
C LEU A 98 14.43 9.90 -13.40
N GLU A 99 15.36 9.55 -14.29
CA GLU A 99 16.42 10.46 -14.74
C GLU A 99 16.09 11.17 -16.06
N ALA A 100 14.99 10.79 -16.72
CA ALA A 100 14.48 11.48 -17.89
C ALA A 100 13.86 12.85 -17.55
N ASP A 101 14.09 13.86 -18.39
CA ASP A 101 13.47 15.19 -18.27
C ASP A 101 11.94 15.12 -18.19
N LYS A 102 11.33 14.22 -18.99
CA LYS A 102 9.90 13.91 -18.96
C LYS A 102 9.60 12.70 -18.05
N TYR A 103 10.06 12.75 -16.79
CA TYR A 103 9.95 11.64 -15.86
C TYR A 103 8.52 11.09 -15.70
N ARG A 104 7.48 11.94 -15.77
CA ARG A 104 6.09 11.49 -15.64
C ARG A 104 5.68 10.58 -16.80
N THR A 105 6.11 10.91 -18.01
CA THR A 105 5.84 10.09 -19.20
C THR A 105 6.56 8.74 -19.09
N LEU A 106 7.82 8.75 -18.66
CA LEU A 106 8.59 7.54 -18.41
C LEU A 106 7.91 6.66 -17.35
N GLY A 107 7.57 7.22 -16.18
CA GLY A 107 6.93 6.47 -15.09
C GLY A 107 5.58 5.86 -15.50
N GLN A 108 4.75 6.61 -16.21
CA GLN A 108 3.48 6.11 -16.76
C GLN A 108 3.68 4.99 -17.77
N GLN A 109 4.66 5.14 -18.67
CA GLN A 109 5.02 4.11 -19.65
C GLN A 109 5.47 2.82 -18.95
N VAL A 110 6.33 2.91 -17.94
CA VAL A 110 6.80 1.74 -17.16
C VAL A 110 5.63 1.01 -16.52
N ILE A 111 4.72 1.75 -15.85
CA ILE A 111 3.53 1.17 -15.20
C ILE A 111 2.60 0.51 -16.23
N GLN A 112 2.35 1.17 -17.37
CA GLN A 112 1.49 0.65 -18.42
C GLN A 112 2.07 -0.61 -19.07
N GLN A 113 3.39 -0.66 -19.29
CA GLN A 113 4.04 -1.84 -19.86
C GLN A 113 4.09 -2.99 -18.86
N LEU A 114 4.29 -2.70 -17.57
CA LEU A 114 4.20 -3.73 -16.53
C LEU A 114 2.80 -4.33 -16.46
N ALA A 115 1.75 -3.56 -16.73
CA ALA A 115 0.37 -4.07 -16.78
C ALA A 115 0.13 -5.14 -17.86
N ASN A 116 0.97 -5.17 -18.90
CA ASN A 116 0.86 -6.12 -19.99
C ASN A 116 1.77 -7.34 -19.82
N ILE A 117 2.54 -7.41 -18.72
CA ILE A 117 3.43 -8.54 -18.49
C ILE A 117 2.62 -9.76 -18.05
N ASP A 118 2.92 -10.91 -18.65
CA ASP A 118 2.37 -12.19 -18.22
C ASP A 118 3.46 -12.99 -17.52
N ILE A 119 3.37 -13.07 -16.19
CA ILE A 119 4.30 -13.82 -15.34
C ILE A 119 3.46 -14.77 -14.51
N ALA A 120 3.73 -16.07 -14.63
CA ALA A 120 3.09 -17.07 -13.79
C ALA A 120 3.27 -16.73 -12.31
N GLY A 121 2.16 -16.64 -11.58
CA GLY A 121 2.12 -16.27 -10.18
C GLY A 121 2.00 -14.77 -9.91
N TRP A 122 1.93 -13.92 -10.93
CA TRP A 122 1.60 -12.49 -10.80
C TRP A 122 0.18 -12.25 -11.31
N GLU A 123 -0.71 -11.83 -10.43
CA GLU A 123 -2.10 -11.53 -10.77
C GLU A 123 -2.39 -10.06 -10.52
N ILE A 124 -2.91 -9.33 -11.50
CA ILE A 124 -3.32 -7.93 -11.29
C ILE A 124 -4.42 -7.88 -10.21
N ASP A 125 -4.25 -6.99 -9.24
CA ASP A 125 -5.27 -6.67 -8.23
C ASP A 125 -6.14 -5.52 -8.77
N PRO A 126 -7.39 -5.78 -9.23
CA PRO A 126 -8.23 -4.76 -9.85
C PRO A 126 -8.72 -3.71 -8.83
N GLU A 127 -8.64 -4.00 -7.54
CA GLU A 127 -9.05 -3.08 -6.47
C GLU A 127 -7.89 -2.15 -6.10
N ASN A 128 -7.45 -1.34 -7.06
CA ASN A 128 -6.32 -0.44 -6.94
C ASN A 128 -6.49 0.78 -7.84
N GLU A 129 -6.42 1.98 -7.25
CA GLU A 129 -6.53 3.25 -7.98
C GLU A 129 -5.18 4.02 -8.05
N GLU A 130 -4.09 3.45 -7.55
CA GLU A 130 -2.76 4.08 -7.54
C GLU A 130 -1.71 3.19 -8.20
N GLY A 131 -1.14 3.62 -9.33
CA GLY A 131 -0.12 2.84 -10.04
C GLY A 131 -0.65 1.47 -10.50
N ILE A 132 0.16 0.42 -10.32
CA ILE A 132 -0.25 -0.96 -10.59
C ILE A 132 0.12 -1.90 -9.45
N ARG A 133 -0.85 -2.73 -9.05
CA ARG A 133 -0.74 -3.68 -7.96
C ARG A 133 -0.93 -5.10 -8.46
N PHE A 134 -0.06 -5.99 -8.02
CA PHE A 134 -0.17 -7.42 -8.28
C PHE A 134 -0.25 -8.19 -6.97
N ARG A 135 -1.09 -9.22 -6.93
CA ARG A 135 -1.01 -10.31 -5.95
C ARG A 135 0.05 -11.30 -6.42
N LEU A 136 0.82 -11.78 -5.45
CA LEU A 136 1.83 -12.82 -5.66
C LEU A 136 1.26 -14.18 -5.25
N ARG A 137 1.52 -15.17 -6.09
CA ARG A 137 1.19 -16.59 -5.95
C ARG A 137 2.44 -17.43 -6.26
N PRO A 138 2.45 -18.74 -5.95
CA PRO A 138 3.51 -19.63 -6.40
C PRO A 138 3.83 -19.45 -7.90
N PRO A 139 5.12 -19.36 -8.29
CA PRO A 139 6.31 -19.67 -7.50
C PRO A 139 6.90 -18.49 -6.70
N TYR A 140 6.18 -17.37 -6.51
CA TYR A 140 6.65 -16.17 -5.83
C TYR A 140 6.13 -16.00 -4.39
N GLY A 141 5.74 -17.10 -3.74
CA GLY A 141 5.14 -17.09 -2.41
C GLY A 141 3.73 -16.49 -2.41
N HIS A 142 3.31 -15.97 -1.25
CA HIS A 142 2.00 -15.33 -1.07
C HIS A 142 2.21 -13.89 -0.59
N GLY A 143 1.68 -12.93 -1.34
CA GLY A 143 1.89 -11.53 -1.00
C GLY A 143 1.38 -10.59 -2.07
N TRP A 144 2.02 -9.44 -2.20
CA TRP A 144 1.71 -8.46 -3.23
C TRP A 144 2.90 -7.56 -3.51
N PHE A 145 2.86 -6.90 -4.67
CA PHE A 145 3.66 -5.71 -4.88
C PHE A 145 2.86 -4.59 -5.54
N LEU A 146 3.28 -3.36 -5.30
CA LEU A 146 2.72 -2.13 -5.85
C LEU A 146 3.84 -1.35 -6.49
N LEU A 147 3.71 -1.01 -7.77
CA LEU A 147 4.57 -0.07 -8.45
C LEU A 147 3.77 1.19 -8.77
N ARG A 148 4.19 2.33 -8.22
CA ARG A 148 3.50 3.61 -8.40
C ARG A 148 4.49 4.74 -8.58
N MET A 149 4.02 5.86 -9.14
CA MET A 149 4.79 7.09 -9.12
C MET A 149 4.67 7.79 -7.76
N SER A 150 5.73 8.46 -7.33
CA SER A 150 5.64 9.42 -6.22
C SER A 150 4.78 10.62 -6.63
N LEU A 151 4.01 11.16 -5.69
CA LEU A 151 3.16 12.33 -5.92
C LEU A 151 3.97 13.62 -6.11
N HIS A 152 5.07 13.76 -5.34
CA HIS A 152 5.82 15.00 -5.23
C HIS A 152 7.24 14.92 -5.82
N GLU A 153 7.80 13.72 -5.91
CA GLU A 153 9.19 13.52 -6.31
C GLU A 153 9.28 12.79 -7.67
N PRO A 154 10.37 12.96 -8.45
CA PRO A 154 10.59 12.23 -9.69
C PRO A 154 11.04 10.79 -9.41
N LEU A 155 10.20 10.03 -8.70
CA LEU A 155 10.47 8.68 -8.26
C LEU A 155 9.39 7.71 -8.76
N LEU A 156 9.83 6.50 -9.07
CA LEU A 156 9.00 5.32 -9.14
C LEU A 156 9.23 4.52 -7.85
N VAL A 157 8.15 4.17 -7.15
CA VAL A 157 8.19 3.53 -5.83
C VAL A 157 7.60 2.14 -5.96
N LEU A 158 8.42 1.15 -5.63
CA LEU A 158 8.03 -0.24 -5.52
C LEU A 158 7.90 -0.61 -4.04
N GLN A 159 6.78 -1.20 -3.68
CA GLN A 159 6.56 -1.84 -2.38
C GLN A 159 6.26 -3.31 -2.61
N VAL A 160 6.91 -4.19 -1.87
CA VAL A 160 6.72 -5.64 -1.92
C VAL A 160 6.47 -6.14 -0.52
N GLU A 161 5.43 -6.96 -0.35
CA GLU A 161 5.19 -7.73 0.87
C GLU A 161 5.08 -9.22 0.51
N ASN A 162 5.61 -10.07 1.38
CA ASN A 162 5.44 -11.51 1.28
C ASN A 162 5.19 -12.13 2.66
N ASP A 163 4.30 -13.11 2.70
CA ASP A 163 3.96 -13.89 3.89
C ASP A 163 4.93 -15.08 4.08
N GLU A 164 5.84 -15.31 3.12
CA GLU A 164 6.85 -16.36 3.14
C GLU A 164 8.27 -15.78 3.00
N ALA A 165 9.23 -16.33 3.74
CA ALA A 165 10.60 -15.86 3.75
C ALA A 165 11.34 -16.25 2.46
N GLY A 166 12.23 -15.38 1.99
CA GLY A 166 13.06 -15.59 0.81
C GLY A 166 12.40 -15.27 -0.53
N TYR A 167 11.10 -14.94 -0.56
CA TYR A 167 10.39 -14.68 -1.82
C TYR A 167 10.45 -13.23 -2.30
N ILE A 168 10.89 -12.27 -1.47
CA ILE A 168 11.15 -10.91 -1.96
C ILE A 168 12.24 -10.91 -3.05
N ILE A 169 13.31 -11.70 -2.90
CA ILE A 169 14.42 -11.69 -3.86
C ILE A 169 14.00 -12.15 -5.27
N PRO A 170 13.30 -13.29 -5.45
CA PRO A 170 12.73 -13.69 -6.73
C PRO A 170 11.86 -12.61 -7.39
N VAL A 171 11.01 -11.93 -6.61
CA VAL A 171 10.15 -10.85 -7.12
C VAL A 171 11.00 -9.67 -7.59
N LEU A 172 11.96 -9.24 -6.78
CA LEU A 172 12.85 -8.12 -7.11
C LEU A 172 13.73 -8.40 -8.33
N ARG A 173 14.23 -9.63 -8.51
CA ARG A 173 14.98 -10.04 -9.71
C ARG A 173 14.12 -9.94 -10.96
N ARG A 174 12.87 -10.41 -10.90
CA ARG A 174 11.94 -10.32 -12.03
C ARG A 174 11.61 -8.88 -12.40
N ILE A 175 11.50 -8.00 -11.41
CA ILE A 175 11.35 -6.56 -11.62
C ILE A 175 12.62 -5.95 -12.23
N GLN A 176 13.81 -6.35 -11.77
CA GLN A 176 15.08 -5.91 -12.36
C GLN A 176 15.18 -6.29 -13.85
N GLU A 177 14.83 -7.52 -14.20
CA GLU A 177 14.79 -8.00 -15.59
C GLU A 177 13.87 -7.14 -16.46
N PHE A 178 12.67 -6.81 -15.94
CA PHE A 178 11.73 -5.92 -16.62
C PHE A 178 12.30 -4.50 -16.77
N LEU A 179 12.86 -3.94 -15.70
CA LEU A 179 13.40 -2.58 -15.68
C LEU A 179 14.68 -2.42 -16.50
N ALA A 180 15.36 -3.51 -16.88
CA ALA A 180 16.53 -3.48 -17.76
C ALA A 180 16.25 -2.81 -19.13
N SER A 181 14.98 -2.78 -19.57
CA SER A 181 14.56 -2.07 -20.79
C SER A 181 14.41 -0.54 -20.62
N TYR A 182 14.64 -0.02 -19.41
CA TYR A 182 14.45 1.40 -19.06
C TYR A 182 15.71 1.97 -18.41
N PRO A 183 16.71 2.41 -19.21
CA PRO A 183 17.99 2.89 -18.68
C PRO A 183 17.84 4.16 -17.82
N ASP A 184 16.82 4.99 -18.08
CA ASP A 184 16.53 6.21 -17.32
C ASP A 184 15.79 5.96 -15.99
N VAL A 185 15.55 4.69 -15.63
CA VAL A 185 15.07 4.29 -14.30
C VAL A 185 16.29 3.85 -13.50
N ASN A 186 16.72 4.67 -12.55
CA ASN A 186 17.92 4.39 -11.76
C ASN A 186 17.69 3.17 -10.84
N GLN A 187 18.41 2.08 -11.14
CA GLN A 187 18.31 0.78 -10.47
C GLN A 187 19.43 0.53 -9.42
N GLU A 188 20.27 1.53 -9.10
CA GLU A 188 21.44 1.35 -8.22
C GLU A 188 21.04 0.74 -6.85
N ARG A 189 19.94 1.24 -6.27
CA ARG A 189 19.42 0.74 -4.99
C ARG A 189 18.93 -0.71 -5.08
N LEU A 190 18.27 -1.07 -6.18
CA LEU A 190 17.81 -2.45 -6.40
C LEU A 190 18.99 -3.40 -6.58
N THR A 191 19.97 -3.02 -7.39
CA THR A 191 21.18 -3.81 -7.63
C THR A 191 21.97 -4.01 -6.33
N THR A 192 22.14 -2.97 -5.54
CA THR A 192 22.82 -3.06 -4.23
C THR A 192 22.09 -4.01 -3.29
N LEU A 193 20.77 -3.93 -3.27
CA LEU A 193 19.95 -4.80 -2.42
C LEU A 193 20.06 -6.27 -2.82
N LEU A 194 20.05 -6.57 -4.12
CA LEU A 194 20.20 -7.92 -4.66
C LEU A 194 21.60 -8.50 -4.50
N GLN A 195 22.63 -7.67 -4.30
CA GLN A 195 24.01 -8.11 -4.03
C GLN A 195 24.25 -8.42 -2.54
N ASN A 196 23.52 -7.75 -1.65
CA ASN A 196 23.67 -7.87 -0.19
C ASN A 196 22.81 -8.96 0.46
N LYS A 197 22.05 -9.73 -0.33
CA LYS A 197 21.15 -10.81 0.11
C LYS A 197 21.40 -12.07 -0.71
#